data_AF-A0A1G1XU96-F1
#
_entry.id   AF-A0A1G1XU96-F1
#
_cell.length_a   1.000
_cell.length_b   1.000
_cell.length_c   1.000
_cell.angle_alpha   90.00
_cell.angle_beta   90.00
_cell.angle_gamma   90.00
#
_symmetry.space_group_name_H-M   'P 1'
#
loop_
_entity.id
_entity.type
_entity.pdbx_description
1 polymer ?
#
loop_
_entity_poly.entity_id
_entity_poly.type
_entity_poly.pdbx_seq_one_letter_code
_entity_poly.pdbx_strand_id
1 'polypeptide(L)'
;MNFDSISNYLILKTRFIISNFKIQMSNQFQNPNSKPITPSPLPAGGGERVAAGPVRGFGIWDFRQRRRFGFSLVDLLVAATIIIVISSFVLAGFRSGQRTGELDLALKQIISGITEARNKSFSGQLLVNSSFPDGGYGISFDLTKNDQYELFAVLDLGREPLPSGIKKFNQIEFVSFFGTTQSVVAAPPPGAIWEDAGGLLEMIFVSPQEIIANPPTNGLGQPFQYVGGIIQHKKTGQQAYFYVSLVSGLVTGDTL
;
A
#
# COMPACT_ATOMS: atom_id res chain seq x y z
N MET A 1 35.21 -2.84 20.00
CA MET A 1 34.55 -1.75 19.24
C MET A 1 33.98 -0.79 20.26
N ASN A 2 34.35 0.49 20.15
CA ASN A 2 34.20 1.48 21.21
C ASN A 2 32.80 2.12 21.14
N PHE A 3 31.93 1.84 22.11
CA PHE A 3 30.53 2.30 22.15
C PHE A 3 30.38 3.79 22.55
N ASP A 4 31.49 4.45 22.94
CA ASP A 4 31.45 5.80 23.51
C ASP A 4 31.42 6.95 22.48
N SER A 5 31.74 6.71 21.20
CA SER A 5 31.76 7.78 20.20
C SER A 5 30.38 8.13 19.62
N ILE A 6 29.43 7.19 19.65
CA ILE A 6 28.07 7.36 19.11
C ILE A 6 27.23 8.24 20.05
N SER A 7 27.43 8.11 21.36
CA SER A 7 26.61 8.80 22.36
C SER A 7 26.87 10.32 22.40
N ASN A 8 28.09 10.77 22.12
CA ASN A 8 28.43 12.20 22.18
C ASN A 8 27.99 13.00 20.94
N TYR A 9 27.81 12.35 19.78
CA TYR A 9 27.37 13.02 18.56
C TYR A 9 25.84 13.29 18.55
N LEU A 10 25.04 12.42 19.20
CA LEU A 10 23.61 12.66 19.37
C LEU A 10 23.31 13.86 20.28
N ILE A 11 24.07 14.05 21.37
CA ILE A 11 23.76 15.06 22.41
C ILE A 11 23.96 16.51 21.93
N LEU A 12 24.88 16.77 20.99
CA LEU A 12 25.18 18.11 20.49
C LEU A 12 24.16 18.63 19.46
N LYS A 13 23.51 17.75 18.70
CA LYS A 13 22.49 18.13 17.70
C LYS A 13 21.16 18.53 18.36
N THR A 14 20.86 17.99 19.53
CA THR A 14 19.58 18.16 20.25
C THR A 14 19.38 19.57 20.83
N ARG A 15 20.45 20.30 21.17
CA ARG A 15 20.31 21.63 21.82
C ARG A 15 20.06 22.80 20.87
N PHE A 16 20.37 22.68 19.58
CA PHE A 16 20.26 23.80 18.63
C PHE A 16 18.89 23.91 17.94
N ILE A 17 18.10 22.82 17.90
CA ILE A 17 16.85 22.73 17.15
C ILE A 17 15.64 23.20 17.96
N ILE A 18 15.66 23.02 19.29
CA ILE A 18 14.52 23.31 20.17
C ILE A 18 14.15 24.82 20.20
N SER A 19 15.11 25.72 19.95
CA SER A 19 14.88 27.17 19.97
C SER A 19 14.09 27.69 18.76
N ASN A 20 14.16 27.05 17.58
CA ASN A 20 13.54 27.56 16.36
C ASN A 20 12.10 27.09 16.14
N PHE A 21 11.70 25.97 16.74
CA PHE A 21 10.35 25.40 16.53
C PHE A 21 9.24 26.17 17.27
N LYS A 22 9.55 26.82 18.40
CA LYS A 22 8.54 27.49 19.24
C LYS A 22 7.94 28.76 18.61
N ILE A 23 8.62 29.34 17.62
CA ILE A 23 8.22 30.62 17.02
C ILE A 23 7.16 30.42 15.91
N GLN A 24 7.13 29.26 15.24
CA GLN A 24 6.25 29.06 14.07
C GLN A 24 4.82 28.59 14.39
N MET A 25 4.56 28.00 15.56
CA MET A 25 3.24 27.41 15.86
C MET A 25 2.15 28.39 16.31
N SER A 26 2.46 29.66 16.58
CA SER A 26 1.46 30.61 17.09
C SER A 26 0.60 31.30 16.03
N ASN A 27 0.94 31.18 14.73
CA ASN A 27 0.36 32.05 13.68
C ASN A 27 -0.58 31.37 12.66
N GLN A 28 -0.94 30.09 12.79
CA GLN A 28 -1.61 29.34 11.69
C GLN A 28 -3.02 28.81 11.96
N PHE A 29 -3.68 29.16 13.08
CA PHE A 29 -5.04 28.68 13.35
C PHE A 29 -6.04 29.82 13.59
N GLN A 30 -6.50 30.47 12.51
CA GLN A 30 -7.77 31.20 12.47
C GLN A 30 -8.23 31.37 11.01
N ASN A 31 -9.23 30.58 10.58
CA ASN A 31 -9.94 30.80 9.30
C ASN A 31 -11.34 31.37 9.60
N PRO A 32 -11.64 32.64 9.25
CA PRO A 32 -12.85 33.32 9.72
C PRO A 32 -14.12 33.15 8.85
N ASN A 33 -14.13 32.36 7.78
CA ASN A 33 -15.26 32.38 6.83
C ASN A 33 -15.82 30.99 6.45
N SER A 34 -16.70 30.44 7.29
CA SER A 34 -17.67 29.42 6.84
C SER A 34 -19.09 29.76 7.33
N LYS A 35 -20.04 29.93 6.38
CA LYS A 35 -21.47 30.15 6.65
C LYS A 35 -22.27 28.86 6.37
N PRO A 36 -23.35 28.59 7.13
CA PRO A 36 -24.14 27.35 7.01
C PRO A 36 -25.12 27.37 5.82
N ILE A 37 -25.38 26.19 5.24
CA ILE A 37 -26.25 25.97 4.08
C ILE A 37 -27.59 25.40 4.55
N THR A 38 -28.71 26.03 4.20
CA THR A 38 -30.09 25.55 4.44
C THR A 38 -30.72 24.95 3.16
N PRO A 39 -31.53 23.88 3.26
CA PRO A 39 -32.16 23.23 2.10
C PRO A 39 -33.39 23.99 1.56
N SER A 40 -33.59 23.94 0.23
CA SER A 40 -34.68 24.62 -0.49
C SER A 40 -35.98 23.78 -0.59
N PRO A 41 -37.18 24.39 -0.75
CA PRO A 41 -38.46 23.68 -0.84
C PRO A 41 -38.84 23.19 -2.26
N LEU A 42 -39.70 22.17 -2.31
CA LEU A 42 -40.28 21.51 -3.50
C LEU A 42 -41.20 22.42 -4.35
N PRO A 43 -41.38 22.11 -5.66
CA PRO A 43 -42.09 23.00 -6.60
C PRO A 43 -43.62 22.86 -6.52
N ALA A 44 -44.30 23.99 -6.67
CA ALA A 44 -45.76 24.12 -6.72
C ALA A 44 -46.31 23.75 -8.11
N GLY A 45 -47.47 23.09 -8.12
CA GLY A 45 -48.19 22.70 -9.33
C GLY A 45 -48.81 23.87 -10.09
N GLY A 46 -48.86 23.72 -11.41
CA GLY A 46 -49.62 24.55 -12.33
C GLY A 46 -50.15 23.64 -13.44
N GLY A 47 -51.48 23.57 -13.56
CA GLY A 47 -52.16 22.73 -14.54
C GLY A 47 -52.24 23.37 -15.91
N GLU A 48 -52.22 22.53 -16.95
CA GLU A 48 -52.75 22.89 -18.26
C GLU A 48 -53.42 21.66 -18.88
N ARG A 49 -54.72 21.81 -19.19
CA ARG A 49 -55.56 20.83 -19.87
C ARG A 49 -55.28 20.93 -21.36
N VAL A 50 -54.95 19.82 -22.02
CA VAL A 50 -54.90 19.74 -23.48
C VAL A 50 -55.76 18.58 -23.97
N ALA A 51 -56.51 18.87 -25.02
CA ALA A 51 -57.70 18.18 -25.49
C ALA A 51 -57.49 16.76 -26.03
N ALA A 52 -58.52 15.94 -25.84
CA ALA A 52 -58.66 14.61 -26.43
C ALA A 52 -58.86 14.69 -27.96
N GLY A 53 -57.93 14.12 -28.71
CA GLY A 53 -58.06 13.80 -30.13
C GLY A 53 -58.20 12.28 -30.34
N PRO A 54 -58.78 11.82 -31.47
CA PRO A 54 -59.23 10.45 -31.63
C PRO A 54 -58.06 9.46 -31.78
N VAL A 55 -58.17 8.36 -31.04
CA VAL A 55 -57.26 7.22 -31.01
C VAL A 55 -57.17 6.61 -32.41
N ARG A 56 -56.04 6.82 -33.09
CA ARG A 56 -55.71 6.13 -34.35
C ARG A 56 -55.20 4.74 -34.00
N GLY A 57 -55.85 3.74 -34.59
CA GLY A 57 -55.66 2.32 -34.34
C GLY A 57 -54.19 1.90 -34.36
N PHE A 58 -53.74 1.40 -33.22
CA PHE A 58 -52.54 0.59 -33.13
C PHE A 58 -52.90 -0.78 -33.70
N GLY A 59 -52.35 -1.09 -34.87
CA GLY A 59 -52.49 -2.39 -35.50
C GLY A 59 -52.14 -3.48 -34.49
N ILE A 60 -53.11 -4.35 -34.22
CA ILE A 60 -52.92 -5.55 -33.43
C ILE A 60 -52.00 -6.43 -34.28
N TRP A 61 -50.70 -6.39 -34.00
CA TRP A 61 -49.78 -7.43 -34.45
C TRP A 61 -50.26 -8.73 -33.80
N ASP A 62 -50.99 -9.54 -34.56
CA ASP A 62 -51.25 -10.93 -34.25
C ASP A 62 -49.88 -11.62 -34.12
N PHE A 63 -49.38 -11.73 -32.89
CA PHE A 63 -48.29 -12.63 -32.54
C PHE A 63 -48.82 -14.05 -32.63
N ARG A 64 -49.01 -14.48 -33.88
CA ARG A 64 -49.42 -15.79 -34.31
C ARG A 64 -48.57 -16.85 -33.60
N GLN A 65 -49.22 -17.57 -32.70
CA GLN A 65 -48.82 -18.84 -32.08
C GLN A 65 -47.34 -19.01 -31.74
N ARG A 66 -46.98 -18.68 -30.50
CA ARG A 66 -45.89 -19.36 -29.82
C ARG A 66 -46.23 -20.86 -29.77
N ARG A 67 -45.64 -21.68 -30.64
CA ARG A 67 -45.64 -23.13 -30.43
C ARG A 67 -44.89 -23.38 -29.13
N ARG A 68 -45.62 -23.74 -28.08
CA ARG A 68 -45.04 -24.27 -26.84
C ARG A 68 -44.52 -25.68 -27.14
N PHE A 69 -43.37 -25.76 -27.81
CA PHE A 69 -42.60 -26.99 -27.78
C PHE A 69 -42.02 -27.09 -26.37
N GLY A 70 -42.51 -28.06 -25.61
CA GLY A 70 -41.94 -28.40 -24.30
C GLY A 70 -40.50 -28.86 -24.48
N PHE A 71 -39.64 -28.45 -23.55
CA PHE A 71 -38.24 -28.87 -23.52
C PHE A 71 -38.16 -30.40 -23.49
N SER A 72 -37.44 -31.02 -24.43
CA SER A 72 -37.21 -32.46 -24.37
C SER A 72 -36.30 -32.79 -23.18
N LEU A 73 -36.45 -33.98 -22.61
CA LEU A 73 -35.55 -34.48 -21.56
C LEU A 73 -34.10 -34.54 -22.08
N VAL A 74 -33.94 -34.84 -23.37
CA VAL A 74 -32.64 -34.83 -24.06
C VAL A 74 -32.07 -33.40 -24.12
N ASP A 75 -32.89 -32.39 -24.43
CA ASP A 75 -32.44 -30.99 -24.49
C ASP A 75 -31.96 -30.52 -23.11
N LEU A 76 -32.61 -30.95 -22.04
CA LEU A 76 -32.21 -30.62 -20.66
C LEU A 76 -30.86 -31.26 -20.30
N LEU A 77 -30.63 -32.51 -20.73
CA LEU A 77 -29.38 -33.21 -20.48
C LEU A 77 -28.22 -32.57 -21.27
N VAL A 78 -28.44 -32.22 -22.54
CA VAL A 78 -27.45 -31.52 -23.36
C VAL A 78 -27.12 -30.14 -22.75
N ALA A 79 -28.14 -29.37 -22.37
CA ALA A 79 -27.95 -28.07 -21.73
C ALA A 79 -27.17 -28.19 -20.41
N ALA A 80 -27.51 -29.17 -19.54
CA ALA A 80 -26.79 -29.41 -18.29
C ALA A 80 -25.31 -29.77 -18.54
N THR A 81 -25.04 -30.58 -19.55
CA THR A 81 -23.67 -30.98 -19.92
C THR A 81 -22.85 -29.78 -20.38
N ILE A 82 -23.44 -28.90 -21.21
CA ILE A 82 -22.78 -27.67 -21.67
C ILE A 82 -22.48 -26.75 -20.47
N ILE A 83 -23.42 -26.58 -19.54
CA ILE A 83 -23.21 -25.76 -18.35
C ILE A 83 -22.05 -26.30 -17.49
N ILE A 84 -21.98 -27.62 -17.28
CA ILE A 84 -20.90 -28.25 -16.51
C ILE A 84 -19.54 -27.98 -17.17
N VAL A 85 -19.45 -28.19 -18.49
CA VAL A 85 -18.21 -27.97 -19.25
C VAL A 85 -17.79 -26.50 -19.15
N ILE A 86 -18.68 -25.55 -19.45
CA ILE A 86 -18.36 -24.11 -19.37
C ILE A 86 -17.94 -23.73 -17.94
N SER A 87 -18.67 -24.19 -16.93
CA SER A 87 -18.37 -23.88 -15.52
C SER A 87 -16.99 -24.38 -15.09
N SER A 88 -16.56 -25.54 -15.61
CA SER A 88 -15.23 -26.09 -15.31
C SER A 88 -14.10 -25.18 -15.82
N PHE A 89 -14.23 -24.62 -17.03
CA PHE A 89 -13.27 -23.68 -17.60
C PHE A 89 -13.26 -22.35 -16.85
N VAL A 90 -14.43 -21.82 -16.51
CA VAL A 90 -14.54 -20.56 -15.74
C VAL A 90 -13.88 -20.68 -14.37
N LEU A 91 -14.11 -21.78 -13.66
CA LEU A 91 -13.53 -22.01 -12.33
C LEU A 91 -12.01 -22.19 -12.39
N ALA A 92 -11.50 -22.87 -13.43
CA ALA A 92 -10.07 -23.00 -13.67
C ALA A 92 -9.41 -21.63 -13.93
N GLY A 93 -10.05 -20.79 -14.75
CA GLY A 93 -9.58 -19.42 -15.03
C GLY A 93 -9.55 -18.54 -13.79
N PHE A 94 -10.57 -18.63 -12.92
CA PHE A 94 -10.64 -17.85 -11.67
C PHE A 94 -9.47 -18.15 -10.73
N ARG A 95 -9.10 -19.43 -10.57
CA ARG A 95 -7.97 -19.84 -9.73
C ARG A 95 -6.61 -19.34 -10.24
N SER A 96 -6.45 -19.18 -11.56
CA SER A 96 -5.22 -18.65 -12.13
C SER A 96 -5.10 -17.14 -11.91
N GLY A 97 -6.18 -16.38 -12.09
CA GLY A 97 -6.18 -14.93 -11.88
C GLY A 97 -5.99 -14.51 -10.43
N GLN A 98 -6.42 -15.34 -9.47
CA GLN A 98 -6.26 -15.05 -8.05
C GLN A 98 -4.78 -15.06 -7.60
N ARG A 99 -3.93 -15.91 -8.21
CA ARG A 99 -2.53 -16.09 -7.81
C ARG A 99 -1.64 -14.88 -8.15
N THR A 100 -1.84 -14.26 -9.31
CA THR A 100 -1.15 -13.02 -9.69
C THR A 100 -1.63 -11.84 -8.85
N GLY A 101 -2.93 -11.82 -8.50
CA GLY A 101 -3.48 -10.80 -7.61
C GLY A 101 -2.92 -10.85 -6.18
N GLU A 102 -2.58 -12.04 -5.68
CA GLU A 102 -2.01 -12.20 -4.32
C GLU A 102 -0.63 -11.54 -4.18
N LEU A 103 0.24 -11.65 -5.20
CA LEU A 103 1.57 -11.04 -5.18
C LEU A 103 1.49 -9.50 -5.25
N ASP A 104 0.66 -8.96 -6.15
CA ASP A 104 0.42 -7.53 -6.28
C ASP A 104 -0.22 -6.93 -5.02
N LEU A 105 -1.18 -7.65 -4.41
CA LEU A 105 -1.77 -7.24 -3.14
C LEU A 105 -0.73 -7.20 -2.01
N ALA A 106 0.15 -8.20 -1.93
CA ALA A 106 1.20 -8.22 -0.92
C ALA A 106 2.22 -7.09 -1.13
N LEU A 107 2.60 -6.81 -2.38
CA LEU A 107 3.45 -5.68 -2.72
C LEU A 107 2.81 -4.35 -2.26
N LYS A 108 1.53 -4.14 -2.56
CA LYS A 108 0.77 -2.97 -2.11
C LYS A 108 0.71 -2.87 -0.58
N GLN A 109 0.57 -3.99 0.13
CA GLN A 109 0.59 -4.02 1.60
C GLN A 109 1.97 -3.66 2.18
N ILE A 110 3.06 -4.05 1.52
CA ILE A 110 4.43 -3.66 1.91
C ILE A 110 4.63 -2.16 1.68
N ILE A 111 4.29 -1.67 0.49
CA ILE A 111 4.37 -0.24 0.16
C ILE A 111 3.52 0.58 1.14
N SER A 112 2.31 0.11 1.46
CA SER A 112 1.43 0.74 2.44
C SER A 112 2.05 0.75 3.84
N GLY A 113 2.70 -0.33 4.28
CA GLY A 113 3.35 -0.40 5.59
C GLY A 113 4.55 0.55 5.70
N ILE A 114 5.38 0.63 4.66
CA ILE A 114 6.48 1.60 4.58
C ILE A 114 5.92 3.04 4.62
N THR A 115 4.88 3.30 3.82
CA THR A 115 4.22 4.61 3.77
C THR A 115 3.58 4.97 5.10
N GLU A 116 3.01 3.99 5.81
CA GLU A 116 2.47 4.17 7.14
C GLU A 116 3.57 4.60 8.12
N ALA A 117 4.68 3.86 8.23
CA ALA A 117 5.80 4.22 9.10
C ALA A 117 6.28 5.66 8.85
N ARG A 118 6.42 6.03 7.57
CA ARG A 118 6.76 7.39 7.17
C ARG A 118 5.74 8.42 7.67
N ASN A 119 4.46 8.20 7.40
CA ASN A 119 3.41 9.15 7.74
C ASN A 119 3.31 9.32 9.27
N LYS A 120 3.50 8.25 10.05
CA LYS A 120 3.56 8.33 11.52
C LYS A 120 4.69 9.23 11.99
N SER A 121 5.87 9.09 11.39
CA SER A 121 7.04 9.95 11.66
C SER A 121 6.74 11.41 11.30
N PHE A 122 6.26 11.67 10.08
CA PHE A 122 6.12 13.05 9.59
C PHE A 122 4.96 13.79 10.21
N SER A 123 3.90 13.09 10.63
CA SER A 123 2.77 13.68 11.34
C SER A 123 3.05 13.93 12.82
N GLY A 124 4.20 13.52 13.34
CA GLY A 124 4.48 13.63 14.77
C GLY A 124 3.58 12.73 15.60
N GLN A 125 3.13 11.58 15.08
CA GLN A 125 2.17 10.74 15.78
C GLN A 125 2.75 10.30 17.14
N LEU A 126 1.97 10.48 18.21
CA LEU A 126 2.35 10.04 19.55
C LEU A 126 2.06 8.55 19.73
N LEU A 127 2.89 7.91 20.53
CA LEU A 127 2.66 6.56 21.03
C LEU A 127 1.49 6.55 22.04
N VAL A 128 1.05 5.35 22.45
CA VAL A 128 -0.07 5.18 23.39
C VAL A 128 0.20 5.85 24.74
N ASN A 129 1.46 5.92 25.16
CA ASN A 129 1.92 6.63 26.36
C ASN A 129 2.01 8.16 26.18
N SER A 130 1.52 8.72 25.05
CA SER A 130 1.57 10.14 24.71
C SER A 130 2.97 10.73 24.54
N SER A 131 4.01 9.92 24.33
CA SER A 131 5.34 10.40 23.94
C SER A 131 5.55 10.27 22.42
N PHE A 132 6.27 11.22 21.83
CA PHE A 132 6.81 11.05 20.49
C PHE A 132 8.06 10.17 20.58
N PRO A 133 8.26 9.19 19.68
CA PRO A 133 9.49 8.41 19.66
C PRO A 133 10.68 9.26 19.21
N ASP A 134 11.72 9.35 20.05
CA ASP A 134 12.88 10.22 19.83
C ASP A 134 13.62 9.94 18.52
N GLY A 135 13.63 8.68 18.07
CA GLY A 135 14.24 8.27 16.80
C GLY A 135 13.25 8.08 15.64
N GLY A 136 11.97 8.42 15.84
CA GLY A 136 10.92 8.30 14.83
C GLY A 136 10.33 6.90 14.69
N TYR A 137 9.89 6.57 13.48
CA TYR A 137 9.17 5.32 13.18
C TYR A 137 9.88 4.54 12.09
N GLY A 138 9.83 3.22 12.16
CA GLY A 138 10.48 2.35 11.21
C GLY A 138 9.71 1.10 10.86
N ILE A 139 10.23 0.41 9.86
CA ILE A 139 9.77 -0.90 9.40
C ILE A 139 10.97 -1.83 9.30
N SER A 140 10.81 -3.06 9.79
CA SER A 140 11.84 -4.09 9.84
C SER A 140 11.41 -5.29 9.00
N PHE A 141 12.34 -5.77 8.18
CA PHE A 141 12.23 -6.98 7.39
C PHE A 141 13.38 -7.91 7.75
N ASP A 142 13.06 -9.16 8.06
CA ASP A 142 14.03 -10.13 8.56
C ASP A 142 13.89 -11.42 7.76
N LEU A 143 14.96 -11.87 7.10
CA LEU A 143 14.95 -13.10 6.32
C LEU A 143 14.80 -14.35 7.19
N THR A 144 15.07 -14.28 8.50
CA THR A 144 14.77 -15.38 9.43
C THR A 144 13.26 -15.54 9.66
N LYS A 145 12.49 -14.47 9.44
CA LYS A 145 11.02 -14.41 9.47
C LYS A 145 10.51 -13.90 8.12
N ASN A 146 10.90 -14.61 7.07
CA ASN A 146 10.71 -14.21 5.68
C ASN A 146 9.24 -14.07 5.24
N ASP A 147 8.26 -14.35 6.08
CA ASP A 147 6.83 -14.25 5.77
C ASP A 147 6.18 -13.03 6.42
N GLN A 148 6.94 -12.13 7.05
CA GLN A 148 6.36 -10.99 7.76
C GLN A 148 7.27 -9.75 7.78
N TYR A 149 6.65 -8.60 8.01
CA TYR A 149 7.34 -7.37 8.39
C TYR A 149 6.79 -6.83 9.72
N GLU A 150 7.57 -5.98 10.37
CA GLU A 150 7.21 -5.36 11.66
C GLU A 150 7.38 -3.85 11.61
N LEU A 151 6.31 -3.11 11.91
CA LEU A 151 6.37 -1.68 12.18
C LEU A 151 6.77 -1.45 13.64
N PHE A 152 7.69 -0.52 13.86
CA PHE A 152 8.21 -0.18 15.18
C PHE A 152 8.42 1.32 15.35
N ALA A 153 8.57 1.74 16.61
CA ALA A 153 8.97 3.08 17.00
C ALA A 153 10.37 3.02 17.63
N VAL A 154 11.19 4.05 17.41
CA VAL A 154 12.56 4.15 17.95
C VAL A 154 12.55 5.08 19.15
N LEU A 155 12.97 4.54 20.29
CA LEU A 155 13.02 5.20 21.60
C LEU A 155 14.47 5.34 22.05
N ASP A 156 14.74 6.19 23.03
CA ASP A 156 16.08 6.39 23.62
C ASP A 156 16.81 5.09 24.03
N LEU A 157 16.05 4.09 24.51
CA LEU A 157 16.60 2.82 25.03
C LEU A 157 16.45 1.65 24.04
N GLY A 158 16.01 1.88 22.80
CA GLY A 158 15.90 0.84 21.79
C GLY A 158 14.71 1.03 20.85
N ARG A 159 14.05 -0.08 20.49
CA ARG A 159 12.87 -0.05 19.64
C ARG A 159 11.69 -0.76 20.29
N GLU A 160 10.50 -0.27 20.02
CA GLU A 160 9.24 -0.87 20.47
C GLU A 160 8.34 -1.20 19.28
N PRO A 161 7.82 -2.43 19.15
CA PRO A 161 6.85 -2.77 18.12
C PRO A 161 5.55 -1.97 18.28
N LEU A 162 4.98 -1.55 17.15
CA LEU A 162 3.69 -0.88 17.14
C LEU A 162 2.54 -1.86 17.44
N PRO A 163 1.46 -1.40 18.11
CA PRO A 163 0.23 -2.19 18.21
C PRO A 163 -0.27 -2.58 16.81
N SER A 164 -0.41 -3.89 16.56
CA SER A 164 -0.75 -4.44 15.23
C SER A 164 0.24 -4.10 14.10
N GLY A 165 1.49 -3.76 14.46
CA GLY A 165 2.56 -3.44 13.52
C GLY A 165 3.15 -4.65 12.79
N ILE A 166 2.87 -5.87 13.25
CA ILE A 166 3.32 -7.10 12.59
C ILE A 166 2.30 -7.50 11.52
N LYS A 167 2.76 -7.61 10.28
CA LYS A 167 1.97 -8.11 9.14
C LYS A 167 2.59 -9.37 8.58
N LYS A 168 1.80 -10.44 8.53
CA LYS A 168 2.20 -11.76 8.03
C LYS A 168 1.55 -12.08 6.69
N PHE A 169 2.28 -12.80 5.85
CA PHE A 169 1.88 -13.27 4.54
C PHE A 169 1.91 -14.79 4.48
N ASN A 170 0.82 -15.42 4.09
CA ASN A 170 0.78 -16.89 4.03
C ASN A 170 1.50 -17.44 2.79
N GLN A 171 1.31 -16.79 1.64
CA GLN A 171 1.75 -17.29 0.32
C GLN A 171 2.97 -16.55 -0.23
N ILE A 172 3.46 -15.53 0.47
CA ILE A 172 4.57 -14.67 0.03
C ILE A 172 5.74 -14.83 0.99
N GLU A 173 6.96 -14.75 0.45
CA GLU A 173 8.18 -14.72 1.23
C GLU A 173 9.16 -13.66 0.70
N PHE A 174 9.96 -13.10 1.61
CA PHE A 174 11.12 -12.27 1.31
C PHE A 174 12.28 -13.17 0.90
N VAL A 175 12.88 -12.87 -0.25
CA VAL A 175 13.97 -13.67 -0.83
C VAL A 175 15.32 -13.06 -0.50
N SER A 176 15.45 -11.76 -0.70
CA SER A 176 16.69 -11.02 -0.48
C SER A 176 16.41 -9.54 -0.24
N PHE A 177 17.35 -8.89 0.45
CA PHE A 177 17.38 -7.44 0.59
C PHE A 177 18.59 -6.89 -0.15
N PHE A 178 18.43 -5.70 -0.71
CA PHE A 178 19.45 -5.08 -1.53
C PHE A 178 19.49 -3.57 -1.31
N GLY A 179 20.60 -2.97 -1.66
CA GLY A 179 20.75 -1.52 -1.70
C GLY A 179 21.67 -1.07 -2.83
N THR A 180 21.62 0.22 -3.17
CA THR A 180 22.56 0.81 -4.13
C THR A 180 23.02 2.18 -3.66
N THR A 181 24.28 2.48 -3.94
CA THR A 181 24.92 3.77 -3.64
C THR A 181 24.72 4.79 -4.75
N GLN A 182 24.12 4.39 -5.87
CA GLN A 182 23.88 5.26 -7.03
C GLN A 182 22.66 6.17 -6.81
N SER A 183 22.74 7.42 -7.30
CA SER A 183 21.64 8.40 -7.19
C SER A 183 20.49 8.21 -8.17
N VAL A 184 20.76 7.54 -9.28
CA VAL A 184 19.76 7.24 -10.32
C VAL A 184 19.62 5.73 -10.41
N VAL A 185 18.39 5.25 -10.35
CA VAL A 185 18.10 3.83 -10.29
C VAL A 185 17.17 3.45 -11.43
N ALA A 186 17.62 2.49 -12.23
CA ALA A 186 16.73 1.65 -13.02
C ALA A 186 16.30 0.45 -12.14
N ALA A 187 15.07 -0.04 -12.31
CA ALA A 187 14.45 -1.11 -11.53
C ALA A 187 15.44 -2.24 -11.16
N PRO A 188 15.44 -2.80 -9.94
CA PRO A 188 16.37 -3.86 -9.53
C PRO A 188 16.22 -5.21 -10.28
N PRO A 189 17.28 -5.69 -10.97
CA PRO A 189 18.14 -4.88 -11.83
C PRO A 189 17.76 -5.07 -13.31
N PRO A 190 17.62 -3.98 -14.07
CA PRO A 190 18.68 -3.73 -15.03
C PRO A 190 19.17 -2.26 -14.99
N GLY A 191 20.43 -2.05 -14.61
CA GLY A 191 21.19 -0.82 -14.86
C GLY A 191 21.96 -0.22 -13.67
N ALA A 192 21.48 -0.43 -12.43
CA ALA A 192 22.18 0.01 -11.21
C ALA A 192 22.94 -1.17 -10.56
N ILE A 193 24.09 -0.89 -9.94
CA ILE A 193 24.81 -1.87 -9.11
C ILE A 193 24.01 -2.01 -7.82
N TRP A 194 23.22 -3.07 -7.73
CA TRP A 194 22.53 -3.46 -6.52
C TRP A 194 23.41 -4.45 -5.74
N GLU A 195 23.61 -4.14 -4.48
CA GLU A 195 24.46 -4.89 -3.56
C GLU A 195 23.58 -5.54 -2.49
N ASP A 196 24.01 -6.67 -1.96
CA ASP A 196 23.32 -7.36 -0.88
C ASP A 196 23.28 -6.48 0.38
N ALA A 197 22.09 -6.30 0.95
CA ALA A 197 21.88 -5.58 2.21
C ALA A 197 21.85 -6.54 3.42
N GLY A 198 22.12 -7.83 3.21
CA GLY A 198 22.17 -8.83 4.27
C GLY A 198 20.79 -9.35 4.68
N GLY A 199 20.74 -10.03 5.83
CA GLY A 199 19.54 -10.75 6.29
C GLY A 199 18.50 -9.92 7.05
N LEU A 200 18.84 -8.68 7.43
CA LEU A 200 17.97 -7.77 8.15
C LEU A 200 18.00 -6.42 7.44
N LEU A 201 16.83 -5.95 7.03
CA LEU A 201 16.65 -4.61 6.48
C LEU A 201 15.71 -3.82 7.37
N GLU A 202 16.19 -2.71 7.91
CA GLU A 202 15.35 -1.76 8.63
C GLU A 202 15.38 -0.41 7.92
N MET A 203 14.22 0.23 7.83
CA MET A 203 14.09 1.58 7.33
C MET A 203 13.46 2.43 8.42
N ILE A 204 14.16 3.47 8.86
CA ILE A 204 13.79 4.34 9.97
C ILE A 204 13.59 5.75 9.40
N PHE A 205 12.38 6.27 9.57
CA PHE A 205 12.01 7.62 9.20
C PHE A 205 12.12 8.51 10.44
N VAL A 206 13.16 9.33 10.50
CA VAL A 206 13.40 10.26 11.62
C VAL A 206 12.70 11.59 11.33
N SER A 207 12.85 12.10 10.11
CA SER A 207 12.21 13.33 9.65
C SER A 207 11.99 13.29 8.14
N PRO A 208 11.25 14.25 7.54
CA PRO A 208 11.07 14.34 6.08
C PRO A 208 12.36 14.36 5.26
N GLN A 209 13.50 14.70 5.88
CA GLN A 209 14.80 14.82 5.23
C GLN A 209 15.83 13.83 5.77
N GLU A 210 15.46 12.96 6.71
CA GLU A 210 16.37 12.04 7.37
C GLU A 210 15.74 10.65 7.47
N ILE A 211 16.16 9.77 6.55
CA ILE A 211 15.78 8.36 6.48
C ILE A 211 17.04 7.53 6.64
N ILE A 212 17.03 6.62 7.59
CA ILE A 212 18.17 5.78 7.94
C ILE A 212 17.83 4.35 7.55
N ALA A 213 18.76 3.66 6.91
CA ALA A 213 18.68 2.22 6.69
C ALA A 213 19.62 1.47 7.64
N ASN A 214 19.25 0.25 7.98
CA ASN A 214 20.13 -0.72 8.62
C ASN A 214 20.17 -1.99 7.75
N PRO A 215 21.33 -2.38 7.19
CA PRO A 215 22.62 -1.71 7.30
C PRO A 215 22.65 -0.32 6.60
N PRO A 216 23.42 0.65 7.12
CA PRO A 216 23.47 2.01 6.58
C PRO A 216 24.36 2.13 5.33
N THR A 217 25.29 1.20 5.16
CA THR A 217 26.31 1.22 4.12
C THR A 217 26.46 -0.14 3.47
N ASN A 218 26.99 -0.13 2.25
CA ASN A 218 27.42 -1.35 1.58
C ASN A 218 28.66 -1.99 2.23
N GLY A 219 29.10 -3.13 1.69
CA GLY A 219 30.30 -3.84 2.17
C GLY A 219 31.62 -3.06 2.06
N LEU A 220 31.61 -1.91 1.37
CA LEU A 220 32.74 -0.99 1.23
C LEU A 220 32.60 0.27 2.10
N GLY A 221 31.56 0.39 2.92
CA GLY A 221 31.32 1.53 3.80
C GLY A 221 30.70 2.76 3.12
N GLN A 222 30.22 2.62 1.88
CA GLN A 222 29.50 3.69 1.19
C GLN A 222 28.02 3.69 1.56
N PRO A 223 27.40 4.84 1.86
CA PRO A 223 26.01 4.90 2.26
C PRO A 223 25.08 4.52 1.11
N PHE A 224 24.06 3.74 1.42
CA PHE A 224 23.01 3.46 0.45
C PHE A 224 22.20 4.72 0.14
N GLN A 225 21.82 4.89 -1.12
CA GLN A 225 20.85 5.90 -1.56
C GLN A 225 19.45 5.29 -1.75
N TYR A 226 19.41 4.00 -2.09
CA TYR A 226 18.17 3.23 -2.16
C TYR A 226 18.37 1.88 -1.48
N VAL A 227 17.32 1.39 -0.84
CA VAL A 227 17.27 0.06 -0.23
C VAL A 227 15.93 -0.60 -0.54
N GLY A 228 15.90 -1.92 -0.62
CA GLY A 228 14.73 -2.65 -1.06
C GLY A 228 14.86 -4.15 -0.86
N GLY A 229 13.89 -4.88 -1.40
CA GLY A 229 13.88 -6.33 -1.34
C GLY A 229 13.10 -6.97 -2.47
N ILE A 230 13.38 -8.25 -2.67
CA ILE A 230 12.63 -9.14 -3.56
C ILE A 230 11.65 -9.94 -2.70
N ILE A 231 10.40 -10.00 -3.15
CA ILE A 231 9.39 -10.91 -2.64
C ILE A 231 9.04 -11.95 -3.69
N GLN A 232 8.64 -13.13 -3.23
CA GLN A 232 8.27 -14.24 -4.10
C GLN A 232 7.00 -14.92 -3.61
N HIS A 233 6.17 -15.36 -4.56
CA HIS A 233 5.02 -16.19 -4.26
C HIS A 233 5.46 -17.66 -4.13
N LYS A 234 5.28 -18.26 -2.93
CA LYS A 234 5.74 -19.61 -2.54
C LYS A 234 5.33 -20.73 -3.51
N LYS A 235 4.13 -20.65 -4.09
CA LYS A 235 3.62 -21.68 -5.04
C LYS A 235 3.94 -21.45 -6.52
N THR A 236 3.93 -20.21 -7.00
CA THR A 236 4.09 -19.91 -8.43
C THR A 236 5.53 -19.57 -8.79
N GLY A 237 6.34 -19.21 -7.80
CA GLY A 237 7.70 -18.73 -8.00
C GLY A 237 7.78 -17.32 -8.59
N GLN A 238 6.66 -16.64 -8.85
CA GLN A 238 6.62 -15.27 -9.36
C GLN A 238 7.26 -14.31 -8.36
N GLN A 239 8.02 -13.36 -8.87
CA GLN A 239 8.76 -12.40 -8.05
C GLN A 239 8.27 -10.98 -8.28
N ALA A 240 8.41 -10.16 -7.26
CA ALA A 240 8.24 -8.72 -7.35
C ALA A 240 9.31 -8.06 -6.51
N TYR A 241 9.61 -6.81 -6.81
CA TYR A 241 10.57 -6.03 -6.04
C TYR A 241 9.88 -4.80 -5.44
N PHE A 242 10.46 -4.29 -4.36
CA PHE A 242 10.19 -2.96 -3.86
C PHE A 242 11.51 -2.30 -3.49
N TYR A 243 11.57 -0.97 -3.58
CA TYR A 243 12.68 -0.18 -3.09
C TYR A 243 12.24 1.19 -2.62
N VAL A 244 13.06 1.80 -1.78
CA VAL A 244 12.83 3.10 -1.16
C VAL A 244 14.04 3.98 -1.36
N SER A 245 13.82 5.22 -1.80
CA SER A 245 14.83 6.27 -1.79
C SER A 245 15.06 6.76 -0.36
N LEU A 246 16.30 6.67 0.14
CA LEU A 246 16.67 7.21 1.44
C LEU A 246 16.79 8.75 1.44
N VAL A 247 16.79 9.37 0.26
CA VAL A 247 16.85 10.83 0.09
C VAL A 247 15.45 11.45 0.07
N SER A 248 14.54 10.88 -0.71
CA SER A 248 13.18 11.43 -0.93
C SER A 248 12.09 10.69 -0.16
N GLY A 249 12.40 9.49 0.34
CA GLY A 249 11.42 8.54 0.80
C GLY A 249 10.63 7.85 -0.30
N LEU A 250 10.73 8.23 -1.58
CA LEU A 250 9.86 7.61 -2.60
C LEU A 250 9.93 6.08 -2.57
N VAL A 251 8.76 5.42 -2.50
CA VAL A 251 8.63 3.96 -2.51
C VAL A 251 8.16 3.55 -3.89
N THR A 252 8.86 2.60 -4.49
CA THR A 252 8.53 2.04 -5.80
C THR A 252 8.52 0.53 -5.70
N GLY A 253 7.66 -0.13 -6.47
CA GLY A 253 7.71 -1.58 -6.61
C GLY A 253 6.95 -2.02 -7.85
N ASP A 254 7.36 -3.15 -8.42
CA ASP A 254 6.72 -3.77 -9.57
C ASP A 254 6.98 -5.28 -9.57
N THR A 255 6.17 -6.02 -10.33
CA THR A 255 6.37 -7.45 -10.60
C THR A 255 7.50 -7.65 -11.62
N LEU A 256 8.27 -8.73 -11.47
CA LEU A 256 9.38 -9.13 -12.35
C LEU A 256 8.93 -10.09 -13.46
#